data_AF-A0A938WRI4-F1
#
_entry.id   AF-A0A938WRI4-F1
#
_cell.length_a   1.000
_cell.length_b   1.000
_cell.length_c   1.000
_cell.angle_alpha   90.00
_cell.angle_beta   90.00
_cell.angle_gamma   90.00
#
_symmetry.space_group_name_H-M   'P 1'
#
loop_
_entity.id
_entity.type
_entity.pdbx_description
1 polymer ?
#
loop_
_entity_poly.entity_id
_entity_poly.type
_entity_poly.pdbx_seq_one_letter_code
_entity_poly.pdbx_strand_id
1 'polypeptide(L)'
;MKRATITMDGYGRVAVPSDTANVWMSEMELVEFFGVIAPTLHAAIRAVYKSGVLQPCEVERLIRLPNGYYLEVYALPMVMALAFRINTSNAARVHNVLLERLCLRKDRQMLWLSLGNSISCKC
;
A
#
# COMPACT_ATOMS: atom_id res chain seq x y z
N MET A 1 -14.06 -9.83 8.72
CA MET A 1 -13.63 -9.32 7.40
C MET A 1 -12.36 -10.04 6.99
N LYS A 2 -12.25 -10.51 5.75
CA LYS A 2 -11.01 -11.10 5.23
C LYS A 2 -10.08 -9.94 4.82
N ARG A 3 -8.91 -9.84 5.43
CA ARG A 3 -7.88 -8.84 5.09
C ARG A 3 -6.68 -9.51 4.43
N ALA A 4 -6.03 -8.78 3.54
CA ALA A 4 -4.76 -9.16 2.97
C ALA A 4 -3.65 -8.23 3.50
N THR A 5 -2.44 -8.75 3.57
CA THR A 5 -1.24 -8.00 3.97
C THR A 5 -0.22 -8.07 2.86
N ILE A 6 0.60 -7.03 2.73
CA ILE A 6 1.80 -7.11 1.90
C ILE A 6 2.87 -7.79 2.74
N THR A 7 3.55 -8.76 2.16
CA THR A 7 4.61 -9.49 2.85
C THR A 7 5.93 -9.29 2.12
N MET A 8 7.02 -9.38 2.87
CA MET A 8 8.37 -9.40 2.34
C MET A 8 9.10 -10.60 2.91
N ASP A 9 9.69 -11.42 2.06
CA ASP A 9 10.44 -12.60 2.50
C ASP A 9 11.83 -12.21 3.04
N GLY A 10 12.55 -13.18 3.62
CA GLY A 10 13.91 -12.96 4.13
C GLY A 10 14.95 -12.59 3.04
N TYR A 11 14.61 -12.77 1.76
CA TYR A 11 15.43 -12.35 0.62
C TYR A 11 15.06 -10.93 0.13
N GLY A 12 14.07 -10.31 0.78
CA GLY A 12 13.57 -8.99 0.47
C GLY A 12 12.73 -8.93 -0.81
N ARG A 13 12.06 -10.04 -1.19
CA ARG A 13 11.06 -10.06 -2.26
C ARG A 13 9.72 -9.64 -1.69
N VAL A 14 9.11 -8.63 -2.29
CA VAL A 14 7.82 -8.07 -1.85
C VAL A 14 6.68 -8.74 -2.60
N ALA A 15 5.79 -9.42 -1.88
CA ALA A 15 4.58 -10.03 -2.41
C ALA A 15 3.38 -9.13 -2.12
N VAL A 16 2.85 -8.50 -3.18
CA VAL A 16 1.63 -7.69 -3.09
C VAL A 16 0.42 -8.55 -3.51
N PRO A 17 -0.64 -8.64 -2.70
CA PRO A 17 -1.88 -9.35 -3.04
C PRO A 17 -2.50 -8.87 -4.36
N SER A 18 -3.19 -9.75 -5.08
CA SER A 18 -3.90 -9.40 -6.32
C SER A 18 -5.06 -8.43 -6.05
N ASP A 19 -5.79 -8.66 -4.96
CA ASP A 19 -6.84 -7.78 -4.47
C ASP A 19 -6.26 -6.71 -3.54
N THR A 20 -5.87 -5.60 -4.15
CA THR A 20 -5.27 -4.45 -3.47
C THR A 20 -6.27 -3.65 -2.62
N ALA A 21 -7.59 -3.76 -2.89
CA ALA A 21 -8.61 -3.06 -2.12
C ALA A 21 -8.81 -3.66 -0.72
N ASN A 22 -8.44 -4.93 -0.55
CA ASN A 22 -8.50 -5.65 0.72
C ASN A 22 -7.19 -5.61 1.52
N VAL A 23 -6.22 -4.79 1.12
CA VAL A 23 -4.97 -4.61 1.87
C VAL A 23 -5.22 -3.72 3.09
N TRP A 24 -5.08 -4.32 4.27
CA TRP A 24 -5.22 -3.66 5.57
C TRP A 24 -4.16 -4.19 6.53
N MET A 25 -3.19 -3.35 6.88
CA MET A 25 -2.04 -3.70 7.72
C MET A 25 -2.11 -3.04 9.08
N SER A 26 -1.86 -3.78 10.15
CA SER A 26 -1.83 -3.25 11.51
C SER A 26 -0.55 -2.49 11.80
N GLU A 27 -0.52 -1.73 12.89
CA GLU A 27 0.71 -1.06 13.35
C GLU A 27 1.87 -2.04 13.49
N MET A 28 1.66 -3.18 14.17
CA MET A 28 2.68 -4.22 14.37
C MET A 28 3.22 -4.76 13.04
N GLU A 29 2.33 -5.02 12.08
CA GLU A 29 2.73 -5.49 10.76
C GLU A 29 3.56 -4.44 10.01
N LEU A 30 3.23 -3.15 10.12
CA LEU A 30 3.99 -2.07 9.49
C LEU A 30 5.36 -1.85 10.14
N VAL A 31 5.44 -1.94 11.47
CA VAL A 31 6.69 -1.87 12.23
C VAL A 31 7.66 -2.94 11.75
N GLU A 32 7.20 -4.20 11.70
CA GLU A 32 7.99 -5.33 11.23
C GLU A 32 8.34 -5.19 9.74
N PHE A 33 7.36 -4.84 8.92
CA PHE A 33 7.51 -4.73 7.46
C PHE A 33 8.54 -3.67 7.05
N PHE A 34 8.54 -2.50 7.69
CA PHE A 34 9.51 -1.44 7.41
C PHE A 34 10.83 -1.58 8.19
N GLY A 35 10.90 -2.49 9.16
CA GLY A 35 12.06 -2.66 10.02
C GLY A 35 12.33 -1.43 10.89
N VAL A 36 11.28 -0.81 11.41
CA VAL A 36 11.36 0.40 12.25
C VAL A 36 10.78 0.14 13.64
N ILE A 37 10.97 1.07 14.57
CA ILE A 37 10.30 1.05 15.87
C ILE A 37 8.97 1.83 15.81
N ALA A 38 8.01 1.47 16.67
CA ALA A 38 6.69 2.13 16.75
C ALA A 38 6.74 3.68 16.81
N PRO A 39 7.64 4.32 17.60
CA PRO A 39 7.75 5.78 17.60
C PRO A 39 8.09 6.40 16.24
N THR A 40 8.92 5.70 15.44
CA THR A 40 9.29 6.14 14.08
C THR A 40 8.08 6.03 13.14
N LEU A 41 7.34 4.93 13.23
CA LEU A 41 6.12 4.74 12.46
C LEU A 41 5.08 5.82 12.78
N HIS A 42 4.80 6.08 14.07
CA HIS A 42 3.85 7.13 14.47
C HIS A 42 4.29 8.52 14.00
N ALA A 43 5.59 8.83 14.03
CA ALA A 43 6.11 10.09 13.50
C ALA A 43 5.87 10.20 11.99
N ALA A 44 6.09 9.12 11.24
CA ALA A 44 5.84 9.08 9.80
C ALA A 44 4.34 9.23 9.47
N ILE A 45 3.46 8.51 10.18
CA ILE A 45 1.99 8.62 10.02
C ILE A 45 1.51 10.05 10.28
N ARG A 46 1.94 10.66 11.41
CA ARG A 46 1.62 12.07 11.70
C ARG A 46 2.08 13.00 10.59
N ALA A 47 3.27 12.76 10.04
CA ALA A 47 3.81 13.58 8.97
C ALA A 47 3.04 13.41 7.64
N VAL A 48 2.52 12.21 7.35
CA VAL A 48 1.60 11.95 6.23
C VAL A 48 0.32 12.75 6.40
N TYR A 49 -0.35 12.65 7.56
CA TYR A 49 -1.58 13.39 7.82
C TYR A 49 -1.36 14.90 7.76
N LYS A 50 -0.24 15.41 8.32
CA LYS A 50 0.12 16.83 8.25
C LYS A 50 0.32 17.33 6.81
N SER A 51 0.70 16.46 5.87
CA SER A 51 0.84 16.86 4.47
C SER A 51 -0.49 16.98 3.72
N GLY A 52 -1.61 16.55 4.31
CA GLY A 52 -2.93 16.61 3.67
C GLY A 52 -3.13 15.67 2.49
N VAL A 53 -2.12 14.84 2.16
CA VAL A 53 -2.18 13.87 1.05
C VAL A 53 -3.19 12.76 1.32
N LEU A 54 -3.34 12.35 2.59
CA LEU A 54 -4.31 11.35 3.02
C LEU A 54 -5.14 11.89 4.18
N GLN A 55 -6.45 11.60 4.15
CA GLN A 55 -7.36 11.88 5.25
C GLN A 55 -7.47 10.64 6.16
N PRO A 56 -7.32 10.77 7.49
CA PRO A 56 -7.34 9.62 8.41
C PRO A 56 -8.56 8.70 8.21
N CYS A 57 -9.75 9.28 8.04
CA CYS A 57 -11.01 8.53 7.89
C CYS A 57 -11.07 7.60 6.66
N GLU A 58 -10.23 7.84 5.65
CA GLU A 58 -10.20 7.05 4.42
C GLU A 58 -9.20 5.89 4.47
N VAL A 59 -8.13 6.06 5.25
CA VAL A 59 -6.96 5.17 5.21
C VAL A 59 -6.68 4.46 6.53
N GLU A 60 -7.46 4.75 7.57
CA GLU A 60 -7.37 4.15 8.89
C GLU A 60 -8.72 3.57 9.29
N ARG A 61 -8.71 2.38 9.89
CA ARG A 61 -9.92 1.73 10.39
C ARG A 61 -9.63 0.98 11.67
N LEU A 62 -10.60 1.00 12.57
CA LEU A 62 -10.62 0.13 13.73
C LEU A 62 -11.40 -1.15 13.40
N ILE A 63 -10.75 -2.31 13.46
CA ILE A 63 -11.37 -3.62 13.23
C ILE A 63 -11.52 -4.36 14.55
N ARG A 64 -12.70 -4.90 14.82
CA ARG A 64 -12.93 -5.79 15.95
C ARG A 64 -12.47 -7.21 15.63
N LEU A 65 -11.56 -7.73 16.43
CA LEU A 65 -11.05 -9.08 16.35
C LEU A 65 -12.01 -10.07 17.05
N PRO A 66 -11.94 -11.38 16.73
CA PRO A 66 -12.79 -12.40 17.35
C PRO A 66 -12.63 -12.50 18.87
N ASN A 67 -11.45 -12.15 19.38
CA ASN A 67 -11.14 -12.10 20.81
C ASN A 67 -11.76 -10.88 21.53
N GLY A 68 -12.53 -10.05 20.83
CA GLY A 68 -13.19 -8.87 21.38
C GLY A 68 -12.35 -7.59 21.38
N TYR A 69 -11.04 -7.70 21.14
CA TYR A 69 -10.14 -6.54 21.06
C TYR A 69 -10.29 -5.79 19.73
N TYR A 70 -9.87 -4.53 19.74
CA TYR A 70 -9.83 -3.71 18.54
C TYR A 70 -8.39 -3.60 18.03
N LEU A 71 -8.25 -3.59 16.71
CA LEU A 71 -6.98 -3.44 16.02
C LEU A 71 -7.08 -2.26 15.05
N GLU A 72 -6.17 -1.31 15.20
CA GLU A 72 -5.99 -0.24 14.22
C GLU A 72 -5.28 -0.80 13.00
N VAL A 73 -5.87 -0.56 11.83
CA VAL A 73 -5.32 -1.00 10.55
C VAL A 73 -5.31 0.12 9.55
N TYR A 74 -4.32 0.07 8.66
CA TYR A 74 -4.07 1.07 7.64
C TYR A 74 -4.22 0.47 6.24
N ALA A 75 -4.86 1.23 5.36
CA ALA A 75 -5.07 0.85 3.97
C ALA A 75 -3.80 0.99 3.12
N LEU A 76 -3.80 0.38 1.93
CA LEU A 76 -2.68 0.44 0.98
C LEU A 76 -2.12 1.86 0.73
N PRO A 77 -2.92 2.94 0.56
CA PRO A 77 -2.39 4.29 0.34
C PRO A 77 -1.51 4.79 1.49
N MET A 78 -1.83 4.42 2.74
CA MET A 78 -0.97 4.74 3.88
C MET A 78 0.35 3.96 3.81
N VAL A 79 0.31 2.66 3.49
CA VAL A 79 1.52 1.84 3.31
C VAL A 79 2.44 2.44 2.24
N MET A 80 1.86 2.89 1.11
CA MET A 80 2.59 3.60 0.06
C MET A 80 3.24 4.88 0.59
N ALA A 81 2.46 5.74 1.25
CA ALA A 81 2.96 7.01 1.77
C ALA A 81 4.09 6.84 2.80
N LEU A 82 4.00 5.79 3.63
CA LEU A 82 5.04 5.42 4.58
C LEU A 82 6.30 4.91 3.89
N ALA A 83 6.18 4.11 2.83
CA ALA A 83 7.33 3.61 2.07
C ALA A 83 8.16 4.74 1.41
N PHE A 84 7.54 5.87 1.06
CA PHE A 84 8.22 7.05 0.56
C PHE A 84 8.85 7.94 1.64
N ARG A 85 8.37 7.83 2.89
CA ARG A 85 8.83 8.68 4.00
C ARG A 85 9.85 8.01 4.90
N ILE A 86 9.73 6.70 5.08
CA ILE A 86 10.65 5.91 5.90
C ILE A 86 11.89 5.59 5.07
N ASN A 87 13.05 6.04 5.51
CA ASN A 87 14.31 5.80 4.81
C ASN A 87 14.99 4.51 5.29
N THR A 88 14.36 3.36 5.03
CA THR A 88 14.97 2.03 5.28
C THR A 88 15.17 1.28 3.97
N SER A 89 16.12 0.33 3.95
CA SER A 89 16.34 -0.56 2.79
C SER A 89 15.08 -1.35 2.42
N ASN A 90 14.30 -1.75 3.42
CA ASN A 90 13.00 -2.39 3.25
C ASN A 90 12.01 -1.44 2.56
N ALA A 91 11.86 -0.21 3.06
CA ALA A 91 10.99 0.79 2.45
C ALA A 91 11.38 1.11 1.00
N ALA A 92 12.69 1.16 0.70
CA ALA A 92 13.19 1.36 -0.65
C ALA A 92 12.74 0.24 -1.62
N ARG A 93 12.84 -1.02 -1.20
CA ARG A 93 12.37 -2.18 -1.99
C ARG A 93 10.86 -2.13 -2.20
N VAL A 94 10.12 -1.80 -1.15
CA VAL A 94 8.66 -1.73 -1.15
C VAL A 94 8.16 -0.69 -2.14
N HIS A 95 8.65 0.55 -2.10
CA HIS A 95 8.15 1.56 -3.04
C HIS A 95 8.59 1.28 -4.48
N ASN A 96 9.77 0.70 -4.73
CA ASN A 96 10.19 0.30 -6.07
C ASN A 96 9.26 -0.75 -6.68
N VAL A 97 8.94 -1.82 -5.94
CA VAL A 97 8.01 -2.87 -6.41
C VAL A 97 6.60 -2.33 -6.59
N LEU A 98 6.14 -1.45 -5.70
CA LEU A 98 4.82 -0.85 -5.81
C LEU A 98 4.73 0.12 -6.99
N LEU A 99 5.77 0.93 -7.25
CA LEU A 99 5.87 1.78 -8.44
C LEU A 99 5.86 0.95 -9.73
N GLU A 100 6.67 -0.11 -9.79
CA GLU A 100 6.70 -1.00 -10.96
C GLU A 100 5.30 -1.58 -11.24
N ARG A 101 4.59 -2.08 -10.22
CA ARG A 101 3.23 -2.60 -10.40
C ARG A 101 2.22 -1.52 -10.83
N LEU A 102 2.33 -0.31 -10.29
CA LEU A 102 1.44 0.80 -10.66
C LEU A 102 1.71 1.27 -12.09
N CYS A 103 2.97 1.40 -12.49
CA CYS A 103 3.39 1.74 -13.84
C CYS A 103 2.95 0.68 -14.86
N LEU A 104 3.18 -0.61 -14.58
CA LEU A 104 2.72 -1.70 -15.44
C LEU A 104 1.19 -1.72 -15.59
N ARG A 105 0.44 -1.35 -14.55
CA ARG A 105 -1.02 -1.24 -14.62
C ARG A 105 -1.45 -0.06 -15.49
N LYS A 106 -0.74 1.07 -15.40
CA LYS A 106 -0.97 2.24 -16.26
C LYS A 106 -0.69 1.90 -17.72
N ASP A 107 0.41 1.23 -18.02
CA ASP A 107 0.76 0.82 -19.39
C ASP A 107 -0.26 -0.17 -19.96
N ARG A 108 -0.71 -1.14 -19.14
CA ARG A 108 -1.82 -2.02 -19.54
C ARG A 108 -3.11 -1.25 -19.79
N GLN A 109 -3.55 -0.38 -18.88
CA GLN A 109 -4.75 0.43 -19.10
C GLN A 109 -4.64 1.30 -20.36
N MET A 110 -3.46 1.86 -20.62
CA MET A 110 -3.17 2.66 -21.81
C MET A 110 -3.20 1.81 -23.10
N LEU A 111 -2.70 0.57 -23.04
CA LEU A 111 -2.83 -0.43 -24.12
C LEU A 111 -4.29 -0.82 -24.39
N TRP A 112 -5.10 -1.01 -23.34
CA TRP A 112 -6.54 -1.31 -23.48
C TRP A 112 -7.32 -0.15 -24.12
N LEU A 113 -7.01 1.10 -23.74
CA LEU A 113 -7.58 2.30 -24.37
C LEU A 113 -7.16 2.43 -25.85
N SER A 114 -5.94 2.03 -26.19
CA SER A 114 -5.43 2.09 -27.56
C SER A 114 -6.04 1.00 -28.46
N LEU A 115 -6.34 -0.20 -27.92
CA LEU A 115 -7.02 -1.26 -28.68
C LEU A 115 -8.52 -0.97 -28.90
N GLY A 116 -9.15 -0.19 -28.01
CA GLY A 116 -10.56 0.20 -28.11
C GLY A 116 -10.89 1.17 -29.25
N ASN A 117 -9.88 1.79 -29.88
CA ASN A 117 -10.07 2.74 -30.99
C ASN A 117 -9.82 2.16 -32.39
N SER A 118 -9.74 0.84 -32.53
CA SER A 118 -9.72 0.19 -33.86
C SER A 118 -11.14 -0.09 -34.40
N ILE A 119 -12.03 0.90 -34.37
CA ILE A 119 -13.21 0.88 -35.24
C ILE A 119 -12.80 1.50 -36.57
N SER A 120 -12.83 0.68 -37.61
CA SER A 120 -12.38 0.94 -38.96
C SER A 120 -12.99 2.19 -39.59
N CYS A 121 -12.17 3.19 -39.91
CA CYS A 121 -12.46 4.09 -41.01
C CYS A 121 -11.99 3.43 -42.32
N LYS A 122 -12.89 2.73 -43.00
CA LYS A 122 -12.75 2.48 -44.44
C LYS A 122 -13.43 3.63 -45.16
N CYS A 123 -12.61 4.43 -45.86
CA CYS A 123 -13.04 5.18 -47.03
C CYS A 123 -13.27 4.20 -48.19
#